data_AF-A0A934X0C3-F1
#
_entry.id   AF-A0A934X0C3-F1
#
_cell.length_a   1.000
_cell.length_b   1.000
_cell.length_c   1.000
_cell.angle_alpha   90.00
_cell.angle_beta   90.00
_cell.angle_gamma   90.00
#
_symmetry.space_group_name_H-M   'P 1'
#
loop_
_entity.id
_entity.type
_entity.pdbx_description
1 polymer ?
#
loop_
_entity_poly.entity_id
_entity_poly.type
_entity_poly.pdbx_seq_one_letter_code
_entity_poly.pdbx_strand_id
1 'polypeptide(L)' 'MKLQKIFGPVLLVLGVASLIYGSLLFVNDDNGNWKSLVVLFVLGLIFFTSGLGIIKNIRDKE' A
#
# COMPACT_ATOMS: atom_id res chain seq x y z
N MET A 1 -13.95 15.84 -10.78
CA MET A 1 -13.94 15.30 -9.40
C MET A 1 -12.65 15.76 -8.72
N LYS A 2 -12.69 16.13 -7.43
CA LYS A 2 -11.47 16.58 -6.72
C LYS A 2 -10.46 15.44 -6.69
N LEU A 3 -9.23 15.68 -7.15
CA LEU A 3 -8.14 14.69 -7.23
C LEU A 3 -7.94 13.94 -5.91
N GLN A 4 -8.12 14.65 -4.80
CA GLN A 4 -8.03 14.12 -3.44
C GLN A 4 -8.99 12.93 -3.21
N LYS A 5 -10.22 12.98 -3.73
CA LYS A 5 -11.24 11.93 -3.55
C LYS A 5 -10.91 10.61 -4.28
N ILE A 6 -10.08 10.67 -5.33
CA ILE A 6 -9.67 9.48 -6.11
C ILE A 6 -8.31 8.97 -5.63
N PHE A 7 -7.40 9.86 -5.24
CA PHE A 7 -6.03 9.47 -4.86
C PHE A 7 -5.97 8.58 -3.62
N GLY A 8 -6.77 8.88 -2.59
CA GLY A 8 -6.77 8.10 -1.34
C GLY A 8 -7.16 6.63 -1.55
N PRO A 9 -8.34 6.35 -2.14
CA PRO A 9 -8.76 4.97 -2.42
C PRO A 9 -7.81 4.23 -3.37
N VAL A 10 -7.30 4.89 -4.41
CA VAL A 10 -6.33 4.29 -5.34
C VAL A 10 -5.06 3.89 -4.61
N LEU A 11 -4.51 4.77 -3.79
CA LEU A 11 -3.29 4.50 -3.02
C LEU A 11 -3.49 3.38 -2.00
N LEU A 12 -4.69 3.27 -1.42
CA LEU A 12 -5.05 2.21 -0.50
C LEU A 12 -5.15 0.84 -1.19
N VAL A 13 -5.81 0.79 -2.35
CA VAL A 13 -5.86 -0.43 -3.19
C VAL A 13 -4.45 -0.86 -3.61
N LEU A 14 -3.60 0.10 -3.99
CA LEU A 14 -2.22 -0.16 -4.39
C LEU A 14 -1.36 -0.68 -3.22
N GLY A 15 -1.58 -0.14 -2.02
CA GLY A 15 -0.93 -0.60 -0.79
C GLY A 15 -1.32 -2.04 -0.43
N VAL A 16 -2.62 -2.37 -0.47
CA VAL A 16 -3.11 -3.74 -0.24
C VAL A 16 -2.58 -4.70 -1.30
N ALA A 17 -2.61 -4.31 -2.57
CA ALA A 17 -2.08 -5.13 -3.66
C ALA A 17 -0.58 -5.42 -3.49
N SER A 18 0.21 -4.43 -3.05
CA SER A 18 1.65 -4.61 -2.78
C SER A 18 1.91 -5.53 -1.59
N LEU A 19 1.10 -5.44 -0.52
CA LEU A 19 1.22 -6.33 0.64
C LEU A 19 0.89 -7.79 0.27
N ILE A 20 -0.18 -7.99 -0.52
CA ILE A 20 -0.54 -9.31 -1.03
C ILE A 20 0.56 -9.85 -1.95
N TYR A 21 1.08 -9.03 -2.87
CA TYR A 21 2.15 -9.43 -3.77
C TYR A 21 3.43 -9.80 -3.02
N GLY A 22 3.81 -9.01 -2.01
CA GLY A 22 4.94 -9.33 -1.13
C GLY A 22 4.75 -10.66 -0.38
N SER A 23 3.52 -10.95 0.07
CA SER A 23 3.19 -12.24 0.69
C SER A 23 3.26 -13.41 -0.29
N LEU A 24 2.84 -13.23 -1.54
CA LEU A 24 2.96 -14.25 -2.57
C LEU A 24 4.43 -14.51 -2.90
N LEU A 25 5.22 -13.45 -3.05
CA LEU A 25 6.65 -13.57 -3.26
C LEU A 25 7.31 -14.31 -2.09
N PHE A 26 6.92 -14.01 -0.84
CA PHE A 26 7.45 -14.67 0.36
C PHE A 26 7.22 -16.18 0.35
N VAL A 27 6.02 -16.61 -0.05
CA VAL A 27 5.64 -18.02 -0.07
C VAL A 27 6.32 -18.79 -1.22
N ASN A 28 6.60 -18.11 -2.34
CA ASN A 28 7.16 -18.74 -3.54
C ASN A 28 8.68 -18.56 -3.68
N ASP A 29 9.35 -17.83 -2.78
CA ASP A 29 10.79 -17.56 -2.87
C ASP A 29 11.60 -18.59 -2.08
N ASP A 30 12.11 -19.61 -2.78
CA ASP A 30 13.04 -20.60 -2.22
C ASP A 30 14.48 -20.04 -2.10
N ASN A 31 14.81 -18.94 -2.77
CA ASN A 31 16.17 -18.40 -2.89
C ASN A 31 16.52 -17.31 -1.86
N GLY A 32 15.63 -17.04 -0.89
CA GLY A 32 15.94 -16.23 0.29
C GLY A 32 16.28 -14.77 -0.01
N ASN A 33 15.63 -14.14 -1.01
CA ASN A 33 15.85 -12.73 -1.32
C ASN A 33 15.05 -11.81 -0.38
N TRP A 34 15.37 -11.91 0.91
CA TRP A 34 14.72 -11.22 2.03
C TRP A 34 14.71 -9.69 1.89
N LYS A 35 15.68 -9.11 1.18
CA LYS A 35 15.73 -7.67 0.91
C LYS A 35 14.53 -7.20 0.10
N SER A 36 14.20 -7.91 -0.98
CA SER A 36 13.06 -7.56 -1.85
C SER A 36 11.74 -7.67 -1.09
N LEU A 37 11.61 -8.68 -0.23
CA LEU A 37 10.43 -8.90 0.60
C LEU A 37 10.23 -7.78 1.62
N VAL A 38 11.28 -7.40 2.35
CA VAL A 38 11.23 -6.30 3.31
C VAL A 38 10.89 -4.98 2.61
N VAL A 39 11.49 -4.72 1.44
CA VAL A 39 11.19 -3.50 0.67
C VAL A 39 9.72 -3.46 0.24
N LEU A 40 9.19 -4.54 -0.34
CA LEU A 40 7.78 -4.60 -0.77
C LEU A 40 6.81 -4.47 0.43
N PHE A 41 7.14 -5.10 1.55
CA PHE A 41 6.30 -5.05 2.75
C PHE A 41 6.26 -3.65 3.36
N VAL A 42 7.43 -3.01 3.53
CA VAL A 42 7.54 -1.64 4.05
C VAL A 42 6.87 -0.65 3.09
N LEU A 43 7.09 -0.79 1.78
CA LEU A 43 6.48 0.08 0.77
C LEU A 43 4.95 -0.07 0.76
N GLY A 44 4.43 -1.29 0.83
CA GLY A 44 3.00 -1.58 0.93
C GLY A 44 2.37 -0.94 2.18
N LEU A 45 3.04 -1.03 3.33
CA LEU A 45 2.62 -0.36 4.56
C LEU A 45 2.57 1.16 4.40
N ILE A 46 3.63 1.78 3.84
CA ILE A 46 3.68 3.23 3.62
C ILE A 46 2.52 3.69 2.72
N PHE A 47 2.23 2.98 1.65
CA PHE A 47 1.13 3.30 0.74
C PHE A 47 -0.22 3.12 1.41
N PHE A 48 -0.40 2.05 2.19
CA PHE A 48 -1.63 1.80 2.94
C PHE A 48 -1.91 2.90 3.97
N THR A 49 -0.93 3.24 4.81
CA THR A 49 -1.07 4.30 5.83
C THR A 49 -1.27 5.67 5.20
N SER A 50 -0.59 5.97 4.09
CA SER A 50 -0.75 7.23 3.37
C SER A 50 -2.13 7.35 2.73
N GLY A 51 -2.65 6.26 2.14
CA GLY A 51 -3.99 6.21 1.55
C GLY A 51 -5.07 6.50 2.60
N LEU A 52 -4.97 5.86 3.77
CA LEU A 52 -5.85 6.14 4.92
C LEU A 52 -5.77 7.60 5.38
N GLY A 53 -4.56 8.15 5.47
CA GLY A 53 -4.34 9.55 5.86
C GLY A 53 -5.04 10.54 4.92
N ILE A 54 -4.94 10.32 3.60
CA ILE A 54 -5.61 11.15 2.60
C ILE A 54 -7.13 11.04 2.73
N ILE A 55 -7.67 9.82 2.84
CA ILE A 55 -9.12 9.59 2.99
C ILE A 55 -9.66 10.28 4.24
N LYS A 56 -8.94 10.15 5.37
CA LYS A 56 -9.33 10.76 6.65
C LYS A 56 -9.34 12.29 6.57
N ASN A 57 -8.32 12.88 5.95
CA ASN A 57 -8.18 14.35 5.83
C ASN A 57 -9.21 14.98 4.88
N ILE A 58 -9.77 14.20 3.95
CA ILE A 58 -10.90 14.62 3.12
C ILE A 58 -12.19 14.62 3.94
N ARG A 59 -12.40 13.59 4.76
CA ARG A 59 -13.60 13.47 5.61
C ARG A 59 -13.67 14.54 6.70
N ASP A 60 -12.53 15.03 7.19
CA ASP A 60 -12.47 16.15 8.16
C ASP A 60 -12.72 17.53 7.51
N LYS A 61 -12.66 17.64 6.18
CA LYS A 61 -12.86 18.90 5.43
C LYS A 61 -14.26 19.04 4.84
N GLU A 62 -15.09 18.00 4.91
CA GLU A 62 -16.51 18.00 4.52
C GLU A 62 -17.37 18.09 5.78
#